data_AF-A0A5N0V556-F1
#
_entry.id   AF-A0A5N0V556-F1
#
_cell.length_a   1.000
_cell.length_b   1.000
_cell.length_c   1.000
_cell.angle_alpha   90.00
_cell.angle_beta   90.00
_cell.angle_gamma   90.00
#
_symmetry.space_group_name_H-M   'P 1'
#
loop_
_entity.id
_entity.type
_entity.pdbx_description
1 polymer ?
#
loop_
_entity_poly.entity_id
_entity_poly.type
_entity_poly.pdbx_seq_one_letter_code
_entity_poly.pdbx_strand_id
1 'polypeptide(L)'
;MEIWEAPKRAWPVVLICMLIRWRAEMVLGVGFLLGMAWVQHELSQAWAWVIFAALVVVIAVVPQTRWFVYSRVWCVLDRHRLRTCLRQSRPRTANLDGAFPFMLWARPTKTGERVWLWARAGSSSGDLEEVLEYIAPACYAREARVHTVRKLSTLFAVDVVRRDPLDKSTPIDSPLAKVASLFGRTPDEPEEPITGATITPLDVKKPAETPARVVGGEDLSDYID
;
A
#
# COMPACT_ATOMS: atom_id res chain seq x y z
N MET A 1 8.02 -14.14 37.43
CA MET A 1 7.14 -13.65 36.33
C MET A 1 7.91 -12.54 35.59
N GLU A 2 8.98 -12.89 34.88
CA GLU A 2 9.99 -11.92 34.39
C GLU A 2 10.33 -12.10 32.89
N ILE A 3 9.51 -12.82 32.12
CA ILE A 3 9.77 -13.08 30.68
C ILE A 3 9.46 -11.87 29.78
N TRP A 4 8.85 -10.81 30.30
CA TRP A 4 8.31 -9.70 29.50
C TRP A 4 9.22 -8.47 29.38
N GLU A 5 10.30 -8.38 30.17
CA GLU A 5 11.08 -7.13 30.27
C GLU A 5 12.20 -6.99 29.23
N ALA A 6 12.55 -8.06 28.49
CA ALA A 6 13.59 -8.00 27.48
C ALA A 6 13.28 -8.86 26.25
N PRO A 7 12.50 -8.36 25.27
CA PRO A 7 12.25 -9.08 24.01
C PRO A 7 13.51 -9.27 23.15
N LYS A 8 14.69 -8.78 23.58
CA LYS A 8 15.94 -8.89 22.84
C LYS A 8 16.63 -10.27 22.94
N ARG A 9 16.18 -11.20 23.79
CA ARG A 9 16.91 -12.46 24.03
C ARG A 9 16.11 -13.76 24.02
N ALA A 10 14.78 -13.73 23.94
CA ALA A 10 14.00 -14.95 23.78
C ALA A 10 14.25 -15.51 22.37
N TRP A 11 15.17 -16.47 22.26
CA TRP A 11 15.46 -17.24 21.05
C TRP A 11 14.21 -17.68 20.28
N PRO A 12 13.08 -18.11 20.90
CA PRO A 12 11.86 -18.42 20.15
C PRO A 12 11.25 -17.21 19.42
N VAL A 13 11.31 -16.00 19.99
CA VAL A 13 10.81 -14.78 19.32
C VAL A 13 11.71 -14.39 18.15
N VAL A 14 13.02 -14.58 18.29
CA VAL A 14 13.99 -14.40 17.20
C VAL A 14 13.71 -15.41 16.08
N LEU A 15 13.50 -16.68 16.42
CA LEU A 15 13.12 -17.71 15.45
C LEU A 15 11.80 -17.41 14.76
N ILE A 16 10.77 -16.99 15.48
CA ILE A 16 9.48 -16.60 14.88
C ILE A 16 9.66 -15.40 13.95
N CYS A 17 10.42 -14.38 14.37
CA CYS A 17 10.73 -13.23 13.51
C CYS A 17 11.57 -13.65 12.29
N MET A 18 12.49 -14.60 12.45
CA MET A 18 13.34 -15.13 11.41
C MET A 18 12.54 -16.00 10.43
N LEU A 19 11.62 -16.82 10.91
CA LEU A 19 10.67 -17.60 10.12
C LEU A 19 9.71 -16.69 9.36
N ILE A 20 9.17 -15.65 9.98
CA ILE A 20 8.34 -14.65 9.28
C ILE A 20 9.14 -13.92 8.20
N ARG A 21 10.42 -13.66 8.47
CA ARG A 21 11.36 -13.02 7.54
C ARG A 21 11.70 -13.93 6.36
N TRP A 22 12.01 -15.19 6.64
CA TRP A 22 12.37 -16.19 5.63
C TRP A 22 11.16 -16.97 5.12
N ARG A 23 9.92 -16.64 5.48
CA ARG A 23 8.75 -17.45 5.10
C ARG A 23 8.65 -17.69 3.60
N ALA A 24 9.01 -16.69 2.79
CA ALA A 24 8.97 -16.81 1.34
C ALA A 24 10.10 -17.73 0.83
N GLU A 25 11.31 -17.57 1.37
CA GLU A 25 12.48 -18.40 1.02
C GLU A 25 12.35 -19.83 1.55
N MET A 26 11.80 -20.03 2.76
CA MET A 26 11.52 -21.34 3.34
C MET A 26 10.40 -22.05 2.61
N VAL A 27 9.30 -21.37 2.27
CA VAL A 27 8.22 -21.99 1.49
C VAL A 27 8.71 -22.36 0.09
N LEU A 28 9.51 -21.50 -0.55
CA LEU A 28 10.13 -21.81 -1.84
C LEU A 28 11.14 -22.96 -1.73
N GLY A 29 12.04 -22.92 -0.74
CA GLY A 29 13.08 -23.92 -0.55
C GLY A 29 12.51 -25.28 -0.15
N VAL A 30 11.57 -25.32 0.80
CA VAL A 30 10.87 -26.55 1.20
C VAL A 30 10.02 -27.07 0.05
N GLY A 31 9.28 -26.21 -0.65
CA GLY A 31 8.50 -26.61 -1.83
C GLY A 31 9.39 -27.17 -2.94
N PHE A 32 10.56 -26.56 -3.17
CA PHE A 32 11.55 -27.03 -4.13
C PHE A 32 12.13 -28.39 -3.74
N LEU A 33 12.55 -28.56 -2.48
CA LEU A 33 13.12 -29.81 -1.98
C LEU A 33 12.09 -30.95 -1.97
N LEU A 34 10.86 -30.69 -1.50
CA LEU A 34 9.78 -31.67 -1.51
C LEU A 34 9.36 -32.03 -2.94
N GLY A 35 9.27 -31.03 -3.83
CA GLY A 35 9.00 -31.26 -5.24
C GLY A 35 10.10 -32.08 -5.93
N MET A 36 11.37 -31.79 -5.64
CA MET A 36 12.50 -32.58 -6.14
C MET A 36 12.44 -34.01 -5.62
N ALA A 37 12.27 -34.21 -4.30
CA ALA A 37 12.21 -35.53 -3.70
C ALA A 37 11.03 -36.37 -4.25
N TRP A 38 9.87 -35.73 -4.47
CA TRP A 38 8.70 -36.39 -5.04
C TRP A 38 8.92 -36.79 -6.51
N VAL A 39 9.48 -35.89 -7.33
CA VAL A 39 9.76 -36.20 -8.74
C VAL A 39 10.89 -37.23 -8.88
N GLN A 40 11.88 -37.21 -7.99
CA GLN A 40 12.95 -38.22 -7.93
C GLN A 40 12.43 -39.61 -7.52
N HIS A 41 11.36 -39.67 -6.74
CA HIS A 41 10.75 -40.93 -6.34
C HIS A 41 10.08 -41.64 -7.52
N GLU A 42 9.40 -40.88 -8.38
CA GLU A 42 8.65 -41.41 -9.53
C GLU A 42 9.48 -41.45 -10.83
N LEU A 43 10.54 -40.63 -10.93
CA LEU A 43 11.25 -40.36 -12.18
C LEU A 43 12.76 -40.20 -11.96
N SER A 44 13.56 -40.51 -12.99
CA SER A 44 15.01 -40.37 -12.90
C SER A 44 15.46 -38.93 -12.63
N GLN A 45 16.60 -38.76 -11.95
CA GLN A 45 17.18 -37.47 -11.55
C GLN A 45 17.28 -36.44 -12.69
N ALA A 46 17.60 -36.88 -13.92
CA ALA A 46 17.73 -35.98 -15.07
C ALA A 46 16.38 -35.31 -15.42
N TRP A 47 15.29 -36.07 -15.38
CA TRP A 47 13.95 -35.53 -15.67
C TRP A 47 13.45 -34.59 -14.58
N ALA A 48 13.84 -34.80 -13.32
CA ALA A 48 13.52 -33.85 -12.24
C ALA A 48 14.09 -32.46 -12.53
N TRP A 49 15.36 -32.37 -12.93
CA TRP A 49 15.97 -31.10 -13.32
C TRP A 49 15.30 -30.46 -14.54
N VAL A 50 14.93 -31.26 -15.55
CA VAL A 50 14.22 -30.77 -16.74
C VAL A 50 12.85 -30.19 -16.37
N ILE A 51 12.07 -30.86 -15.51
CA ILE A 51 10.75 -30.38 -15.07
C ILE A 51 10.88 -29.09 -14.27
N PHE A 52 11.85 -28.99 -13.35
CA PHE A 52 12.08 -27.77 -12.60
C PHE A 52 12.56 -26.62 -13.48
N ALA A 53 13.46 -26.88 -14.43
CA ALA A 53 13.89 -25.88 -15.41
C ALA A 53 12.70 -25.40 -16.25
N ALA A 54 11.85 -26.32 -16.72
CA ALA A 54 10.64 -25.99 -17.45
C ALA A 54 9.68 -25.14 -16.59
N LEU A 55 9.49 -25.47 -15.31
CA LEU A 55 8.66 -24.68 -14.39
C LEU A 55 9.19 -23.26 -14.22
N VAL A 56 10.50 -23.08 -14.02
CA VAL A 56 11.13 -21.76 -13.92
C VAL A 56 10.95 -20.97 -15.21
N VAL A 57 11.09 -21.63 -16.38
CA VAL A 57 10.83 -21.02 -17.68
C VAL A 57 9.37 -20.60 -17.80
N VAL A 58 8.40 -21.42 -17.41
CA VAL A 58 6.96 -21.07 -17.44
C VAL A 58 6.70 -19.85 -16.55
N ILE A 59 7.23 -19.83 -15.33
CA ILE A 59 7.10 -18.68 -14.41
C ILE A 59 7.72 -17.42 -15.02
N ALA A 60 8.83 -17.56 -15.73
CA ALA A 60 9.52 -16.46 -16.40
C ALA A 60 8.87 -16.04 -17.73
N VAL A 61 8.12 -16.90 -18.41
CA VAL A 61 7.47 -16.57 -19.69
C VAL A 61 6.08 -16.00 -19.46
N VAL A 62 5.33 -16.54 -18.49
CA VAL A 62 3.98 -16.08 -18.18
C VAL A 62 4.07 -14.70 -17.52
N PRO A 63 3.56 -13.62 -18.14
CA PRO A 63 3.70 -12.28 -17.59
C PRO A 63 3.07 -12.22 -16.20
N GLN A 64 1.86 -12.76 -16.02
CA GLN A 64 1.12 -12.67 -14.76
C GLN A 64 1.89 -13.21 -13.54
N THR A 65 2.63 -14.30 -13.70
CA THR A 65 3.45 -14.88 -12.62
C THR A 65 4.66 -14.00 -12.32
N ARG A 66 5.32 -13.44 -13.34
CA ARG A 66 6.42 -12.49 -13.15
C ARG A 66 5.98 -11.27 -12.35
N TRP A 67 4.84 -10.66 -12.71
CA TRP A 67 4.30 -9.50 -12.02
C TRP A 67 3.97 -9.82 -10.56
N PHE A 68 3.40 -11.00 -10.29
CA PHE A 68 3.11 -11.45 -8.93
C PHE A 68 4.38 -11.65 -8.10
N VAL A 69 5.36 -12.40 -8.62
CA VAL A 69 6.63 -12.66 -7.94
C VAL A 69 7.38 -11.36 -7.69
N TYR A 70 7.50 -10.51 -8.69
CA TYR A 70 8.14 -9.20 -8.58
C TYR A 70 7.49 -8.34 -7.48
N SER A 71 6.16 -8.26 -7.46
CA SER A 71 5.42 -7.52 -6.43
C SER A 71 5.60 -8.11 -5.03
N ARG A 72 5.88 -9.42 -4.89
CA ARG A 72 6.15 -10.03 -3.58
C ARG A 72 7.60 -9.88 -3.15
N VAL A 73 8.54 -9.89 -4.09
CA VAL A 73 9.96 -9.61 -3.81
C VAL A 73 10.11 -8.18 -3.28
N TRP A 74 9.45 -7.20 -3.91
CA TRP A 74 9.46 -5.83 -3.41
C TRP A 74 8.86 -5.70 -2.01
N CYS A 75 7.74 -6.37 -1.71
CA CYS A 75 7.18 -6.41 -0.35
C CYS A 75 8.18 -6.88 0.71
N VAL A 76 9.07 -7.80 0.37
CA VAL A 76 10.12 -8.29 1.28
C VAL A 76 11.25 -7.28 1.40
N LEU A 77 11.69 -6.71 0.27
CA LEU A 77 12.74 -5.69 0.22
C LEU A 77 12.33 -4.43 0.99
N ASP A 78 11.12 -3.91 0.76
CA ASP A 78 10.60 -2.71 1.42
C ASP A 78 10.45 -2.92 2.91
N ARG A 79 10.00 -4.10 3.34
CA ARG A 79 9.98 -4.43 4.77
C ARG A 79 11.38 -4.41 5.39
N HIS A 80 12.39 -4.95 4.70
CA HIS A 80 13.77 -4.94 5.21
C HIS A 80 14.36 -3.52 5.25
N ARG A 81 14.16 -2.77 4.17
CA ARG A 81 14.67 -1.41 4.01
C ARG A 81 14.00 -0.46 4.98
N LEU A 82 12.68 -0.52 5.10
CA LEU A 82 11.91 0.23 6.09
C LEU A 82 12.43 -0.05 7.51
N ARG A 83 12.70 -1.31 7.86
CA ARG A 83 13.25 -1.66 9.18
C ARG A 83 14.65 -1.09 9.39
N THR A 84 15.49 -1.12 8.37
CA THR A 84 16.85 -0.58 8.44
C THR A 84 16.83 0.94 8.53
N CYS A 85 15.94 1.59 7.78
CA CYS A 85 15.68 3.02 7.83
C CYS A 85 15.21 3.43 9.23
N LEU A 86 14.20 2.77 9.79
CA LEU A 86 13.73 3.04 11.17
C LEU A 86 14.85 2.84 12.20
N ARG A 87 15.74 1.87 11.99
CA ARG A 87 16.89 1.63 12.86
C ARG A 87 17.96 2.73 12.76
N GLN A 88 18.16 3.30 11.58
CA GLN A 88 19.20 4.29 11.30
C GLN A 88 18.75 5.73 11.58
N SER A 89 17.53 6.08 11.15
CA SER A 89 16.93 7.41 11.37
C SER A 89 16.69 7.72 12.85
N ARG A 90 16.69 6.69 13.72
CA ARG A 90 16.54 6.79 15.18
C ARG A 90 15.52 7.86 15.63
N PRO A 91 14.33 7.93 15.02
CA PRO A 91 13.36 8.94 15.40
C PRO A 91 12.78 8.60 16.76
N ARG A 92 12.06 9.55 17.36
CA ARG A 92 11.31 9.37 18.62
C ARG A 92 10.27 8.22 18.56
N THR A 93 10.06 7.63 17.39
CA THR A 93 9.32 6.38 17.15
C THR A 93 9.89 5.17 17.90
N ALA A 94 11.15 5.20 18.30
CA ALA A 94 11.70 4.18 19.19
C ALA A 94 11.29 4.50 20.64
N ASN A 95 10.60 3.56 21.29
CA ASN A 95 10.39 3.61 22.73
C ASN A 95 11.73 3.83 23.46
N LEU A 96 11.70 4.28 24.72
CA LEU A 96 12.91 4.37 25.56
C LEU A 96 13.75 3.07 25.54
N ASP A 97 13.10 1.91 25.35
CA ASP A 97 13.74 0.58 25.26
C ASP A 97 14.43 0.27 23.91
N GLY A 98 14.32 1.18 22.93
CA GLY A 98 14.85 1.02 21.57
C GLY A 98 14.07 -0.01 20.73
N ALA A 99 12.78 -0.21 21.02
CA ALA A 99 11.91 -1.12 20.29
C ALA A 99 11.22 -0.39 19.12
N PHE A 100 11.23 -1.00 17.94
CA PHE A 100 10.58 -0.47 16.74
C PHE A 100 9.16 -1.05 16.57
N PRO A 101 8.27 -0.34 15.84
CA PRO A 101 6.97 -0.88 15.46
C PRO A 101 7.08 -2.25 14.80
N PHE A 102 6.20 -3.17 15.17
CA PHE A 102 6.20 -4.51 14.59
C PHE A 102 5.57 -4.46 13.20
N MET A 103 6.35 -4.73 12.16
CA MET A 103 5.81 -4.91 10.81
C MET A 103 5.00 -6.21 10.79
N LEU A 104 3.70 -6.13 10.52
CA LEU A 104 2.81 -7.29 10.42
C LEU A 104 2.94 -7.93 9.04
N TRP A 105 2.53 -7.17 8.02
CA TRP A 105 2.32 -7.66 6.67
C TRP A 105 2.55 -6.56 5.63
N ALA A 106 3.10 -6.91 4.47
CA ALA A 106 3.22 -6.04 3.31
C ALA A 106 2.34 -6.59 2.17
N ARG A 107 1.39 -5.78 1.71
CA ARG A 107 0.48 -6.12 0.61
C ARG A 107 0.86 -5.28 -0.61
N PRO A 108 1.05 -5.90 -1.79
CA PRO A 108 1.22 -5.13 -3.01
C PRO A 108 -0.06 -4.37 -3.33
N THR A 109 0.09 -3.13 -3.80
CA THR A 109 -0.99 -2.27 -4.29
C THR A 109 -0.72 -1.90 -5.74
N LYS A 110 -1.68 -1.26 -6.42
CA LYS A 110 -1.51 -0.88 -7.83
C LYS A 110 -0.41 0.17 -8.04
N THR A 111 -0.19 1.04 -7.05
CA THR A 111 0.76 2.17 -7.08
C THR A 111 2.11 1.85 -6.43
N GLY A 112 2.23 0.70 -5.78
CA GLY A 112 3.40 0.32 -5.00
C GLY A 112 3.01 -0.70 -3.96
N GLU A 113 3.18 -0.36 -2.68
CA GLU A 113 3.01 -1.32 -1.59
C GLU A 113 2.42 -0.68 -0.34
N ARG A 114 1.67 -1.47 0.43
CA ARG A 114 1.12 -1.08 1.74
C ARG A 114 1.70 -1.97 2.82
N VAL A 115 2.45 -1.40 3.75
CA VAL A 115 3.08 -2.09 4.88
C VAL A 115 2.32 -1.76 6.16
N TRP A 116 1.76 -2.79 6.80
CA TRP A 116 1.08 -2.67 8.08
C TRP A 116 2.08 -2.73 9.24
N LEU A 117 2.02 -1.73 10.11
CA LEU A 117 2.83 -1.56 11.29
C LEU A 117 1.94 -1.56 12.53
N TRP A 118 2.33 -2.35 13.51
CA TRP A 118 1.77 -2.31 14.85
C TRP A 118 2.70 -1.50 15.75
N ALA A 119 2.25 -0.32 16.16
CA ALA A 119 2.92 0.55 17.09
C ALA A 119 2.91 -0.04 18.50
N ARG A 120 4.09 -0.08 19.12
CA ARG A 120 4.25 -0.50 20.52
C ARG A 120 3.96 0.69 21.43
N ALA A 121 3.54 0.44 22.67
CA ALA A 121 3.21 1.50 23.63
C ALA A 121 4.37 2.48 23.77
N GLY A 122 4.16 3.77 23.43
CA GLY A 122 5.21 4.79 23.38
C GLY A 122 5.61 5.25 21.97
N SER A 123 5.11 4.59 20.92
CA SER A 123 5.27 5.02 19.52
C SER A 123 3.93 5.52 18.96
N SER A 124 3.95 6.66 18.26
CA SER A 124 2.77 7.28 17.66
C SER A 124 2.87 7.32 16.12
N SER A 125 1.76 7.65 15.44
CA SER A 125 1.78 7.89 13.99
C SER A 125 2.51 9.18 13.64
N GLY A 126 2.46 10.20 14.51
CA GLY A 126 3.14 11.48 14.28
C GLY A 126 4.65 11.30 14.17
N ASP A 127 5.23 10.46 15.03
CA ASP A 127 6.66 10.13 14.96
C ASP A 127 7.05 9.44 13.63
N LEU A 128 6.09 8.82 12.94
CA LEU A 128 6.33 8.16 11.66
C LEU A 128 6.17 9.14 10.50
N GLU A 129 5.25 10.10 10.60
CA GLU A 129 5.05 11.18 9.64
C GLU A 129 6.31 12.05 9.50
N GLU A 130 6.98 12.36 10.60
CA GLU A 130 8.27 13.09 10.60
C GLU A 130 9.39 12.37 9.84
N VAL A 131 9.26 11.05 9.65
CA VAL A 131 10.33 10.19 9.11
C VAL A 131 10.02 9.75 7.68
N LEU A 132 8.84 10.10 7.15
CA LEU A 132 8.44 9.75 5.79
C LEU A 132 9.45 10.23 4.74
N GLU A 133 10.06 11.39 4.97
CA GLU A 133 11.10 11.97 4.11
C GLU A 133 12.34 11.09 4.02
N TYR A 134 12.69 10.34 5.08
CA TYR A 134 13.78 9.36 5.05
C TYR A 134 13.34 8.00 4.51
N ILE A 135 12.08 7.63 4.74
CA ILE A 135 11.53 6.34 4.32
C ILE A 135 11.42 6.26 2.79
N ALA A 136 10.94 7.32 2.13
CA ALA A 136 10.78 7.35 0.68
C ALA A 136 12.10 7.01 -0.07
N PRO A 137 13.23 7.70 0.16
CA PRO A 137 14.49 7.37 -0.49
C PRO A 137 15.07 6.03 -0.05
N ALA A 138 14.89 5.63 1.22
CA ALA A 138 15.41 4.35 1.72
C ALA A 138 14.76 3.14 1.04
N CYS A 139 13.48 3.24 0.70
CA CYS A 139 12.69 2.21 0.02
C CYS A 139 12.68 2.34 -1.52
N TYR A 140 13.46 3.26 -2.11
CA TYR A 140 13.42 3.55 -3.55
C TYR A 140 12.01 3.90 -4.05
N ALA A 141 11.28 4.67 -3.25
CA ALA A 141 9.95 5.13 -3.56
C ALA A 141 9.97 6.62 -3.92
N ARG A 142 8.97 7.05 -4.69
CA ARG A 142 8.79 8.47 -5.02
C ARG A 142 8.21 9.22 -3.82
N GLU A 143 7.29 8.58 -3.11
CA GLU A 143 6.61 9.15 -1.97
C GLU A 143 6.27 8.05 -0.95
N ALA A 144 6.22 8.40 0.32
CA ALA A 144 5.73 7.52 1.38
C ALA A 144 4.62 8.25 2.15
N ARG A 145 3.50 7.57 2.41
CA ARG A 145 2.34 8.13 3.12
C ARG A 145 1.99 7.26 4.31
N VAL A 146 1.55 7.87 5.41
CA VAL A 146 1.05 7.16 6.59
C VAL A 146 -0.48 7.23 6.60
N HIS A 147 -1.11 6.10 6.86
CA HIS A 147 -2.54 5.98 7.07
C HIS A 147 -2.80 5.39 8.46
N THR A 148 -3.60 6.09 9.24
CA THR A 148 -4.01 5.64 10.58
C THR A 148 -5.38 4.99 10.52
N VAL A 149 -5.59 3.96 11.33
CA VAL A 149 -6.91 3.31 11.44
C VAL A 149 -7.72 4.03 12.50
N ARG A 150 -8.89 4.57 12.13
CA ARG A 150 -9.76 5.35 13.05
C ARG A 150 -10.14 4.60 14.34
N LYS A 151 -10.22 3.27 14.28
CA LYS A 151 -10.58 2.42 15.44
C LYS A 151 -9.38 2.02 16.32
N LEU A 152 -8.16 2.08 15.80
CA LEU A 152 -6.96 1.54 16.46
C LEU A 152 -5.78 2.47 16.23
N SER A 153 -5.45 3.27 17.24
CA SER A 153 -4.26 4.14 17.24
C SER A 153 -2.95 3.36 17.35
N THR A 154 -2.99 2.04 17.55
CA THR A 154 -1.81 1.17 17.55
C THR A 154 -1.51 0.60 16.17
N LEU A 155 -2.40 0.76 15.20
CA LEU A 155 -2.26 0.15 13.89
C LEU A 155 -2.17 1.22 12.80
N PHE A 156 -1.06 1.23 12.09
CA PHE A 156 -0.78 2.16 11.01
C PHE A 156 -0.41 1.41 9.73
N ALA A 157 -0.72 2.00 8.59
CA ALA A 157 -0.31 1.50 7.29
C ALA A 157 0.58 2.54 6.61
N VAL A 158 1.79 2.13 6.22
CA VAL A 158 2.68 2.94 5.40
C VAL A 158 2.51 2.55 3.95
N ASP A 159 2.07 3.48 3.14
CA ASP A 159 1.98 3.32 1.69
C ASP A 159 3.27 3.83 1.06
N VAL A 160 3.99 2.91 0.43
CA VAL A 160 5.22 3.16 -0.31
C VAL A 160 4.84 3.29 -1.78
N VAL A 161 4.80 4.53 -2.30
CA VAL A 161 4.34 4.84 -3.64
C VAL A 161 5.53 4.92 -4.59
N ARG A 162 5.59 3.97 -5.53
CA ARG A 162 6.65 3.86 -6.53
C ARG A 162 6.18 4.30 -7.91
N ARG A 163 4.90 4.07 -8.20
CA ARG A 163 4.26 4.42 -9.47
C ARG A 163 3.21 5.48 -9.22
N ASP A 164 3.25 6.51 -10.04
CA ASP A 164 2.21 7.53 -10.06
C ASP A 164 1.01 7.01 -10.87
N PRO A 165 -0.19 6.87 -10.26
CA PRO A 165 -1.37 6.42 -10.97
C PRO A 165 -1.85 7.40 -12.05
N LEU A 166 -1.41 8.67 -12.00
CA LEU A 166 -1.74 9.71 -12.98
C LEU A 166 -0.68 9.86 -14.07
N ASP A 167 0.43 9.13 -14.01
CA ASP A 167 1.42 9.17 -15.08
C ASP A 167 0.85 8.53 -16.34
N LYS A 168 0.78 9.32 -17.41
CA LYS A 168 0.07 9.01 -18.66
C LYS A 168 0.55 7.72 -19.32
N SER A 169 1.75 7.26 -18.99
CA SER A 169 2.36 6.07 -19.59
C SER A 169 1.74 4.75 -19.14
N THR A 170 1.02 4.71 -18.01
CA THR A 170 0.44 3.45 -17.49
C THR A 170 -0.90 3.71 -16.77
N PRO A 171 -2.00 3.93 -17.52
CA PRO A 171 -3.31 4.15 -16.91
C PRO A 171 -3.72 2.94 -16.07
N ILE A 172 -4.06 3.19 -14.81
CA ILE A 172 -4.62 2.16 -13.92
C ILE A 172 -6.13 2.19 -14.09
N ASP A 173 -6.70 1.11 -14.63
CA ASP A 173 -8.14 0.92 -14.71
C ASP A 173 -8.80 1.12 -13.34
N SER A 174 -9.64 2.16 -13.25
CA SER A 174 -10.43 2.40 -12.05
C SER A 174 -11.63 1.44 -12.05
N PRO A 175 -11.92 0.76 -10.93
CA PRO A 175 -13.12 -0.06 -10.83
C PRO A 175 -14.38 0.80 -10.95
N LEU A 176 -14.30 2.09 -10.58
CA LEU A 176 -15.40 3.03 -10.73
C LEU A 176 -15.75 3.31 -12.19
N ALA A 177 -14.76 3.39 -13.10
CA ALA A 177 -15.03 3.53 -14.53
C ALA A 177 -15.79 2.31 -15.08
N LYS A 178 -15.48 1.11 -14.60
CA LYS A 178 -16.23 -0.11 -14.95
C LYS A 178 -17.65 -0.07 -14.41
N VAL A 179 -17.85 0.40 -13.18
CA VAL A 179 -19.19 0.54 -12.59
C VAL A 179 -19.99 1.64 -13.28
N ALA A 180 -19.40 2.79 -13.59
CA ALA A 180 -20.03 3.87 -14.33
C ALA A 180 -20.47 3.42 -15.72
N SER A 181 -19.67 2.59 -16.41
CA SER A 181 -20.06 2.02 -17.70
C SER A 181 -21.29 1.10 -17.63
N LEU A 182 -21.58 0.52 -16.45
CA LEU A 182 -22.77 -0.32 -16.24
C LEU A 182 -24.03 0.51 -15.96
N PHE A 183 -23.90 1.75 -15.46
CA PHE A 183 -25.04 2.60 -15.10
C PHE A 183 -25.59 3.45 -16.27
N GLY A 184 -25.14 3.18 -17.50
CA GLY A 184 -25.63 3.85 -18.69
C GLY A 184 -24.92 5.18 -18.92
N ARG A 185 -24.28 5.27 -20.08
CA ARG A 185 -23.67 6.50 -20.59
C ARG A 185 -24.78 7.43 -21.08
N THR A 186 -24.94 8.61 -20.49
CA THR A 186 -25.69 9.69 -21.13
C THR A 186 -24.93 10.09 -22.41
N PRO A 187 -25.55 10.06 -23.60
CA PRO A 187 -24.82 10.23 -24.87
C PRO A 187 -24.18 11.61 -25.10
N ASP A 188 -24.51 12.62 -24.29
CA ASP A 188 -24.22 14.03 -24.60
C ASP A 188 -23.15 14.67 -23.70
N GLU A 189 -22.37 13.89 -22.95
CA GLU A 189 -21.27 14.45 -22.14
C GLU A 189 -19.96 14.41 -22.97
N PRO A 190 -19.43 15.57 -23.42
CA PRO A 190 -18.22 15.60 -24.22
C PRO A 190 -17.03 15.05 -23.42
N GLU A 191 -16.28 14.13 -24.04
CA GLU A 191 -15.02 13.58 -23.52
C GLU A 191 -13.93 14.66 -23.59
N GLU A 192 -13.98 15.65 -22.71
CA GLU A 192 -12.78 16.43 -22.44
C GLU A 192 -11.82 15.56 -21.62
N PRO A 193 -10.61 15.28 -22.13
CA PRO A 193 -9.61 14.59 -21.33
C PRO A 193 -9.38 15.43 -20.08
N ILE A 194 -9.51 14.80 -18.91
CA ILE A 194 -9.27 15.40 -17.59
C ILE A 194 -7.79 15.79 -17.54
N THR A 195 -7.51 16.95 -18.12
CA THR A 195 -6.23 17.63 -18.15
C THR A 195 -6.17 18.33 -16.81
N GLY A 196 -5.17 17.98 -16.01
CA GLY A 196 -5.12 18.26 -14.57
C GLY A 196 -5.73 19.60 -14.17
N ALA A 197 -6.75 19.52 -13.31
CA ALA A 197 -7.33 20.59 -12.50
C ALA A 197 -6.90 22.02 -12.88
N THR A 198 -7.37 22.51 -14.03
CA THR A 198 -7.70 23.93 -14.09
C THR A 198 -9.05 24.03 -13.41
N ILE A 199 -9.10 24.72 -12.28
CA ILE A 199 -10.35 25.03 -11.60
C ILE A 199 -11.12 25.93 -12.58
N THR A 200 -11.91 25.35 -13.47
CA THR A 200 -12.97 26.08 -14.14
C THR A 200 -13.98 26.32 -13.04
N PRO A 201 -14.17 27.56 -12.55
CA PRO A 201 -15.25 27.82 -11.63
C PRO A 201 -16.52 27.39 -12.36
N LEU A 202 -17.24 26.43 -11.77
CA LEU A 202 -18.60 26.16 -12.19
C LEU A 202 -19.33 27.49 -12.09
N ASP A 203 -19.89 27.94 -13.22
CA ASP A 203 -20.75 29.11 -13.25
C ASP A 203 -22.02 28.75 -12.47
N VAL A 204 -21.94 28.94 -11.15
CA VAL A 204 -23.09 28.86 -10.26
C VAL A 204 -23.95 30.04 -10.68
N LYS A 205 -24.91 29.76 -11.57
CA LYS A 205 -25.94 30.70 -11.99
C LYS A 205 -26.57 31.25 -10.71
N LYS A 206 -26.15 32.45 -10.31
CA LYS A 206 -26.68 33.16 -9.15
C LYS A 206 -28.21 33.11 -9.31
N PRO A 207 -28.97 32.54 -8.35
CA PRO A 207 -30.41 32.52 -8.46
C PRO A 207 -30.85 33.96 -8.71
N ALA A 208 -31.61 34.15 -9.79
CA ALA A 208 -32.08 35.47 -10.18
C ALA A 208 -32.71 36.12 -8.96
N GLU A 209 -32.21 37.29 -8.56
CA GLU A 209 -32.84 38.12 -7.54
C GLU A 209 -34.31 38.27 -7.95
N THR A 210 -35.19 37.62 -7.18
CA THR A 210 -36.62 37.83 -7.29
C THR A 210 -36.83 39.33 -7.09
N PRO A 211 -37.35 40.07 -8.08
CA PRO A 211 -37.54 41.50 -7.92
C PRO A 211 -38.47 41.72 -6.73
N ALA A 212 -38.01 42.55 -5.79
CA ALA A 212 -38.80 42.99 -4.65
C ALA A 212 -40.19 43.41 -5.12
N ARG A 213 -41.22 42.81 -4.52
CA ARG A 213 -42.60 43.10 -4.89
C ARG A 213 -43.01 44.42 -4.25
N VAL A 214 -42.59 45.52 -4.87
CA VAL A 214 -42.94 46.87 -4.44
C VAL A 214 -44.40 47.13 -4.79
N VAL A 215 -45.24 47.30 -3.78
CA VAL A 215 -46.63 47.73 -3.93
C VAL A 215 -46.78 49.05 -3.18
N GLY A 216 -46.96 50.15 -3.92
CA GLY A 216 -47.17 51.47 -3.31
C GLY A 216 -45.90 52.21 -2.83
N GLY A 217 -44.70 51.72 -3.18
CA GLY A 217 -43.43 52.39 -2.86
C GLY A 217 -42.75 51.91 -1.57
N GLU A 218 -43.34 50.94 -0.87
CA GLU A 218 -42.72 50.28 0.29
C GLU A 218 -42.30 48.85 -0.08
N ASP A 219 -41.13 48.44 0.42
CA ASP A 219 -40.58 47.10 0.20
C ASP A 219 -41.15 46.12 1.26
N LEU A 220 -41.83 45.07 0.80
CA LEU A 220 -42.52 44.08 1.65
C LEU A 220 -41.65 42.87 2.03
N SER A 221 -40.36 42.86 1.67
CA SER A 221 -39.44 41.76 1.93
C SER A 221 -39.27 41.44 3.43
N ASP A 222 -39.47 42.42 4.31
CA ASP A 222 -39.20 42.28 5.75
C ASP A 222 -40.37 41.66 6.54
N TYR A 223 -41.53 41.42 5.91
CA TYR A 223 -42.74 40.89 6.56
C TYR A 223 -43.08 39.45 6.20
N ILE A 224 -42.29 38.78 5.35
CA ILE A 224 -42.54 37.42 4.89
C ILE A 224 -41.33 36.54 5.24
N ASP A 225 -41.41 35.89 6.40
CA ASP A 225 -40.64 34.68 6.75
C ASP A 225 -41.47 33.42 6.44
#